data_AF-A0A9W3BSY2-F1
#
_entry.id   AF-A0A9W3BSY2-F1
#
_cell.length_a   1.000
_cell.length_b   1.000
_cell.length_c   1.000
_cell.angle_alpha   90.00
_cell.angle_beta   90.00
_cell.angle_gamma   90.00
#
_symmetry.space_group_name_H-M   'P 1'
#
loop_
_entity.id
_entity.type
_entity.pdbx_description
1 polymer ?
#
loop_
_entity_poly.entity_id
_entity_poly.type
_entity_poly.pdbx_seq_one_letter_code
_entity_poly.pdbx_strand_id
1 'polypeptide(L)'
;MPKMLYGLQLPWVTPSLRCFLPPIAGSILQFAYSSSASSYSYRRRYTLNLVIAVGMESKKELINKAKSHVSSRLCRVSGSMTEVMEIQAETPKIHVLFIPGNPGVVSFYNDFLESLHQFLDGNSSITAVGQISHTSKDWESGKLFSLQEQIDHKVEFVRQELENVKVPIILVGHSIGSYISLEILRKCPEKVVYCIGLYPFLTLNQQSTKQSLIGKLASSSLLSATASFLIASLGLLPMWAARRLVSNSLGASWSDTAVQATCTHLRQYHTMRNVLYMAMTEFRELAAEPDWEFMRENQSKLAFLFGIDDHWGPLQLFEEISKQAPGTSLSIEREGHTHGFCCTVAGSVWVAQHVATLIKNRFKQLQQM
;
A
#
# COMPACT_ATOMS: atom_id res chain seq x y z
N MET A 1 -23.97 -70.99 -29.71
CA MET A 1 -25.08 -70.29 -29.02
C MET A 1 -24.52 -69.42 -27.91
N PRO A 2 -24.40 -68.10 -28.12
CA PRO A 2 -24.00 -67.16 -27.07
C PRO A 2 -25.24 -66.65 -26.31
N LYS A 3 -25.20 -66.64 -24.98
CA LYS A 3 -26.22 -66.02 -24.13
C LYS A 3 -25.88 -64.55 -23.93
N MET A 4 -26.79 -63.67 -24.35
CA MET A 4 -26.88 -62.27 -23.95
C MET A 4 -27.19 -62.18 -22.45
N LEU A 5 -26.49 -61.29 -21.74
CA LEU A 5 -26.96 -60.70 -20.51
C LEU A 5 -26.77 -59.18 -20.62
N TYR A 6 -27.87 -58.49 -20.34
CA TYR A 6 -28.07 -57.06 -20.43
C TYR A 6 -27.28 -56.30 -19.36
N GLY A 7 -27.08 -55.02 -19.64
CA GLY A 7 -26.19 -54.11 -18.93
C GLY A 7 -26.53 -53.81 -17.48
N LEU A 8 -25.50 -53.32 -16.79
CA LEU A 8 -25.61 -52.28 -15.78
C LEU A 8 -24.35 -51.42 -15.89
N GLN A 9 -24.54 -50.27 -16.56
CA GLN A 9 -23.58 -49.18 -16.60
C GLN A 9 -23.41 -48.62 -15.19
N LEU A 10 -22.16 -48.43 -14.79
CA LEU A 10 -21.74 -47.75 -13.57
C LEU A 10 -22.36 -46.35 -13.51
N PRO A 11 -23.04 -45.97 -12.42
CA PRO A 11 -23.50 -44.61 -12.25
C PRO A 11 -22.32 -43.67 -11.99
N TRP A 12 -22.04 -42.85 -13.00
CA TRP A 12 -21.57 -41.48 -12.94
C TRP A 12 -21.44 -40.90 -11.52
N VAL A 13 -20.19 -40.79 -11.05
CA VAL A 13 -19.85 -39.93 -9.91
C VAL A 13 -20.02 -38.48 -10.37
N THR A 14 -21.07 -37.81 -9.90
CA THR A 14 -21.27 -36.39 -10.12
C THR A 14 -20.21 -35.57 -9.36
N PRO A 15 -19.58 -34.56 -9.97
CA PRO A 15 -18.70 -33.64 -9.25
C PRO A 15 -19.54 -32.58 -8.55
N SER A 16 -20.17 -32.94 -7.43
CA SER A 16 -20.96 -32.00 -6.62
C SER A 16 -20.59 -32.13 -5.15
N LEU A 17 -19.43 -31.58 -4.78
CA LEU A 17 -19.07 -31.17 -3.41
C LEU A 17 -17.91 -30.14 -3.45
N ARG A 18 -18.00 -29.20 -4.42
CA ARG A 18 -17.23 -27.94 -4.45
C ARG A 18 -18.17 -26.75 -4.25
N CYS A 19 -18.97 -26.78 -3.20
CA CYS A 19 -19.70 -25.62 -2.70
C CYS A 19 -19.73 -25.73 -1.18
N PHE A 20 -19.70 -24.59 -0.50
CA PHE A 20 -19.67 -24.40 0.96
C PHE A 20 -18.30 -24.25 1.64
N LEU A 21 -17.39 -23.50 1.02
CA LEU A 21 -16.53 -22.57 1.77
C LEU A 21 -16.38 -21.28 0.94
N PRO A 22 -16.84 -20.12 1.42
CA PRO A 22 -16.68 -18.87 0.68
C PRO A 22 -15.19 -18.46 0.68
N PRO A 23 -14.64 -17.95 -0.42
CA PRO A 23 -13.23 -17.60 -0.53
C PRO A 23 -12.96 -16.24 0.15
N ILE A 24 -13.26 -16.08 1.43
CA ILE A 24 -13.34 -14.74 2.06
C ILE A 24 -11.96 -14.10 2.25
N ALA A 25 -10.93 -14.89 2.59
CA ALA A 25 -9.61 -14.33 2.92
C ALA A 25 -8.78 -13.91 1.69
N GLY A 26 -8.72 -14.76 0.64
CA GLY A 26 -8.07 -14.40 -0.62
C GLY A 26 -8.78 -13.24 -1.30
N SER A 27 -10.12 -13.20 -1.20
CA SER A 27 -10.93 -12.11 -1.73
C SER A 27 -10.57 -10.79 -1.08
N ILE A 28 -10.57 -10.61 0.25
CA ILE A 28 -10.39 -9.26 0.85
C ILE A 28 -9.05 -8.61 0.48
N LEU A 29 -7.96 -9.38 0.47
CA LEU A 29 -6.64 -8.89 0.07
C LEU A 29 -6.53 -8.62 -1.43
N GLN A 30 -7.08 -9.52 -2.23
CA GLN A 30 -7.20 -9.31 -3.66
C GLN A 30 -8.19 -8.15 -3.97
N PHE A 31 -9.21 -7.89 -3.16
CA PHE A 31 -10.18 -6.80 -3.32
C PHE A 31 -9.58 -5.45 -2.94
N ALA A 32 -8.70 -5.41 -1.93
CA ALA A 32 -7.97 -4.20 -1.54
C ALA A 32 -6.87 -3.83 -2.55
N TYR A 33 -6.20 -4.82 -3.16
CA TYR A 33 -4.99 -4.60 -3.98
C TYR A 33 -5.11 -4.97 -5.47
N SER A 34 -6.22 -5.54 -5.96
CA SER A 34 -6.43 -5.81 -7.39
C SER A 34 -7.08 -4.63 -8.11
N SER A 35 -6.54 -4.25 -9.27
CA SER A 35 -7.29 -3.57 -10.34
C SER A 35 -7.96 -4.62 -11.23
N SER A 36 -9.12 -4.28 -11.81
CA SER A 36 -9.80 -5.12 -12.80
C SER A 36 -9.08 -5.03 -14.14
N ALA A 37 -7.93 -5.69 -14.27
CA ALA A 37 -7.30 -5.84 -15.57
C ALA A 37 -8.13 -6.82 -16.43
N SER A 38 -9.00 -6.28 -17.27
CA SER A 38 -9.58 -7.03 -18.37
C SER A 38 -8.44 -7.46 -19.30
N SER A 39 -8.40 -8.74 -19.64
CA SER A 39 -7.35 -9.33 -20.47
C SER A 39 -7.45 -8.83 -21.92
N TYR A 40 -6.90 -7.64 -22.20
CA TYR A 40 -6.65 -7.23 -23.58
C TYR A 40 -5.25 -7.66 -24.01
N SER A 41 -5.24 -8.56 -24.99
CA SER A 41 -4.08 -9.16 -25.63
C SER A 41 -3.08 -8.10 -26.13
N TYR A 42 -1.90 -8.04 -25.51
CA TYR A 42 -0.69 -7.44 -26.10
C TYR A 42 0.38 -8.52 -26.32
N ARG A 43 0.14 -9.38 -27.32
CA ARG A 43 1.02 -10.51 -27.67
C ARG A 43 2.26 -10.13 -28.51
N ARG A 44 2.67 -8.85 -28.56
CA ARG A 44 3.72 -8.39 -29.50
C ARG A 44 4.85 -7.53 -28.92
N ARG A 45 5.23 -7.71 -27.64
CA ARG A 45 6.39 -7.01 -27.03
C ARG A 45 7.39 -7.91 -26.27
N TYR A 46 7.35 -9.22 -26.48
CA TYR A 46 8.27 -10.14 -25.76
C TYR A 46 9.74 -10.01 -26.17
N THR A 47 10.05 -9.52 -27.39
CA THR A 47 11.43 -9.46 -27.88
C THR A 47 12.17 -8.17 -27.50
N LEU A 48 11.46 -7.07 -27.24
CA LEU A 48 12.09 -5.82 -26.78
C LEU A 48 12.42 -5.87 -25.27
N ASN A 49 11.62 -6.62 -24.49
CA ASN A 49 11.83 -6.82 -23.06
C ASN A 49 13.11 -7.63 -22.75
N LEU A 50 13.57 -8.49 -23.67
CA LEU A 50 14.77 -9.30 -23.45
C LEU A 50 16.06 -8.47 -23.51
N VAL A 51 16.12 -7.46 -24.38
CA VAL A 51 17.31 -6.60 -24.53
C VAL A 51 17.42 -5.59 -23.38
N ILE A 52 16.28 -5.12 -22.84
CA ILE A 52 16.24 -4.30 -21.62
C ILE A 52 16.56 -5.15 -20.38
N ALA A 53 16.09 -6.40 -20.32
CA ALA A 53 16.36 -7.31 -19.20
C ALA A 53 17.85 -7.61 -19.01
N VAL A 54 18.59 -7.84 -20.11
CA VAL A 54 20.05 -8.11 -20.05
C VAL A 54 20.85 -6.87 -19.58
N GLY A 55 20.42 -5.66 -19.95
CA GLY A 55 20.99 -4.41 -19.42
C GLY A 55 20.68 -4.17 -17.93
N MET A 56 19.51 -4.65 -17.47
CA MET A 56 19.11 -4.60 -16.05
C MET A 56 19.74 -5.70 -15.19
N GLU A 57 20.14 -6.83 -15.76
CA GLU A 57 20.81 -7.94 -15.05
C GLU A 57 22.17 -7.50 -14.48
N SER A 58 22.98 -6.78 -15.27
CA SER A 58 24.27 -6.25 -14.81
C SER A 58 24.12 -5.16 -13.74
N LYS A 59 23.06 -4.35 -13.83
CA LYS A 59 22.67 -3.39 -12.77
C LYS A 59 22.17 -4.11 -11.52
N LYS A 60 21.38 -5.19 -11.65
CA LYS A 60 20.89 -6.01 -10.53
C LYS A 60 22.02 -6.65 -9.73
N GLU A 61 23.08 -7.14 -10.38
CA GLU A 61 24.24 -7.71 -9.69
C GLU A 61 25.04 -6.65 -8.90
N LEU A 62 25.17 -5.43 -9.43
CA LEU A 62 25.76 -4.30 -8.71
C LEU A 62 24.85 -3.79 -7.58
N ILE A 63 23.52 -3.78 -7.79
CA ILE A 63 22.49 -3.40 -6.80
C ILE A 63 22.43 -4.39 -5.62
N ASN A 64 22.59 -5.69 -5.87
CA ASN A 64 22.56 -6.71 -4.83
C ASN A 64 23.77 -6.66 -3.88
N LYS A 65 24.91 -6.08 -4.30
CA LYS A 65 26.13 -5.97 -3.47
C LYS A 65 26.13 -4.76 -2.52
N ALA A 66 25.17 -3.84 -2.63
CA ALA A 66 25.08 -2.62 -1.84
C ALA A 66 23.65 -2.30 -1.38
N LYS A 67 22.87 -3.33 -1.01
CA LYS A 67 21.57 -3.11 -0.38
C LYS A 67 21.78 -2.50 1.02
N SER A 68 21.35 -1.26 1.16
CA SER A 68 21.12 -0.63 2.44
C SER A 68 20.01 -1.41 3.17
N HIS A 69 20.36 -2.02 4.30
CA HIS A 69 19.42 -2.87 5.02
C HIS A 69 18.42 -1.99 5.76
N VAL A 70 17.12 -2.18 5.49
CA VAL A 70 16.08 -1.50 6.28
C VAL A 70 16.08 -2.08 7.69
N SER A 71 16.25 -1.22 8.67
CA SER A 71 16.13 -1.59 10.08
C SER A 71 14.67 -1.50 10.51
N SER A 72 14.20 -2.45 11.31
CA SER A 72 12.86 -2.41 11.91
C SER A 72 12.97 -2.17 13.41
N ARG A 73 12.20 -1.24 13.95
CA ARG A 73 12.06 -1.03 15.40
C ARG A 73 10.61 -0.91 15.83
N LEU A 74 10.39 -1.15 17.11
CA LEU A 74 9.15 -0.84 17.80
C LEU A 74 9.38 0.39 18.69
N CYS A 75 8.45 1.33 18.66
CA CYS A 75 8.47 2.48 19.56
C CYS A 75 7.08 2.80 20.08
N ARG A 76 7.00 3.55 21.19
CA ARG A 76 5.73 4.07 21.70
C ARG A 76 5.55 5.50 21.28
N VAL A 77 4.44 5.80 20.63
CA VAL A 77 4.04 7.16 20.23
C VAL A 77 2.66 7.40 20.80
N SER A 78 2.52 8.43 21.64
CA SER A 78 1.26 8.70 22.37
C SER A 78 0.72 7.49 23.13
N GLY A 79 1.61 6.67 23.69
CA GLY A 79 1.26 5.46 24.43
C GLY A 79 0.95 4.23 23.57
N SER A 80 0.77 4.35 22.26
CA SER A 80 0.51 3.22 21.36
C SER A 80 1.81 2.62 20.82
N MET A 81 1.89 1.29 20.71
CA MET A 81 3.04 0.62 20.13
C MET A 81 3.00 0.66 18.60
N THR A 82 4.11 1.06 17.99
CA THR A 82 4.21 1.39 16.58
C THR A 82 5.41 0.72 15.94
N GLU A 83 5.16 -0.02 14.85
CA GLU A 83 6.21 -0.57 13.99
C GLU A 83 6.74 0.53 13.06
N VAL A 84 8.06 0.69 13.04
CA VAL A 84 8.76 1.67 12.22
C VAL A 84 9.85 0.96 11.43
N MET A 85 9.96 1.29 10.15
CA MET A 85 11.07 0.87 9.29
C MET A 85 11.94 2.06 8.95
N GLU A 86 13.25 1.95 9.13
CA GLU A 86 14.17 3.07 9.02
C GLU A 86 15.41 2.71 8.20
N ILE A 87 15.83 3.66 7.40
CA ILE A 87 17.14 3.68 6.74
C ILE A 87 17.80 5.01 7.10
N GLN A 88 18.95 4.95 7.76
CA GLN A 88 19.69 6.15 8.18
C GLN A 88 20.82 6.43 7.19
N ALA A 89 20.86 7.65 6.66
CA ALA A 89 22.02 8.15 5.94
C ALA A 89 23.01 8.77 6.95
N GLU A 90 24.32 8.68 6.67
CA GLU A 90 25.35 9.29 7.53
C GLU A 90 25.25 10.82 7.55
N THR A 91 25.02 11.42 6.38
CA THR A 91 24.87 12.87 6.21
C THR A 91 23.60 13.15 5.39
N PRO A 92 22.41 13.00 5.98
CA PRO A 92 21.16 13.20 5.26
C PRO A 92 21.04 14.66 4.81
N LYS A 93 20.59 14.88 3.58
CA LYS A 93 20.20 16.22 3.07
C LYS A 93 18.71 16.47 3.23
N ILE A 94 17.93 15.40 3.30
CA ILE A 94 16.49 15.39 3.47
C ILE A 94 16.10 14.16 4.31
N HIS A 95 14.91 14.24 4.90
CA HIS A 95 14.29 13.12 5.58
C HIS A 95 12.97 12.77 4.89
N VAL A 96 12.82 11.53 4.43
CA VAL A 96 11.58 11.04 3.83
C VAL A 96 10.76 10.33 4.90
N LEU A 97 9.58 10.88 5.21
CA LEU A 97 8.60 10.23 6.06
C LEU A 97 7.55 9.54 5.18
N PHE A 98 7.54 8.21 5.22
CA PHE A 98 6.62 7.38 4.46
C PHE A 98 5.41 6.94 5.30
N ILE A 99 4.21 7.21 4.80
CA ILE A 99 2.94 6.82 5.43
C ILE A 99 2.24 5.76 4.58
N PRO A 100 2.06 4.53 5.09
CA PRO A 100 1.47 3.43 4.34
C PRO A 100 -0.04 3.58 4.19
N GLY A 101 -0.62 2.74 3.33
CA GLY A 101 -2.08 2.68 3.11
C GLY A 101 -2.83 1.91 4.20
N ASN A 102 -3.97 1.33 3.83
CA ASN A 102 -4.72 0.38 4.64
C ASN A 102 -4.88 -0.95 3.86
N PRO A 103 -4.30 -2.08 4.34
CA PRO A 103 -3.52 -2.23 5.55
C PRO A 103 -2.21 -1.43 5.58
N GLY A 104 -1.92 -0.77 6.69
CA GLY A 104 -0.66 -0.06 6.89
C GLY A 104 0.42 -0.83 7.63
N VAL A 105 0.71 -2.03 7.12
CA VAL A 105 1.84 -2.86 7.55
C VAL A 105 3.08 -2.39 6.80
N VAL A 106 4.08 -1.86 7.50
CA VAL A 106 5.27 -1.24 6.89
C VAL A 106 6.11 -2.22 6.07
N SER A 107 6.12 -3.51 6.43
CA SER A 107 6.92 -4.52 5.73
C SER A 107 6.48 -4.78 4.28
N PHE A 108 5.28 -4.37 3.87
CA PHE A 108 4.90 -4.37 2.45
C PHE A 108 5.77 -3.44 1.61
N TYR A 109 6.36 -2.41 2.21
CA TYR A 109 7.07 -1.37 1.50
C TYR A 109 8.59 -1.57 1.51
N ASN A 110 9.10 -2.71 2.01
CA ASN A 110 10.54 -2.92 2.14
C ASN A 110 11.30 -2.70 0.82
N ASP A 111 10.87 -3.36 -0.26
CA ASP A 111 11.49 -3.23 -1.58
C ASP A 111 11.42 -1.80 -2.12
N PHE A 112 10.35 -1.05 -1.80
CA PHE A 112 10.18 0.34 -2.19
C PHE A 112 11.13 1.27 -1.41
N LEU A 113 11.25 1.09 -0.08
CA LEU A 113 12.10 1.92 0.77
C LEU A 113 13.58 1.74 0.43
N GLU A 114 14.03 0.49 0.24
CA GLU A 114 15.41 0.18 -0.19
C GLU A 114 15.71 0.84 -1.55
N SER A 115 14.80 0.65 -2.53
CA SER A 115 14.96 1.22 -3.86
C SER A 115 14.96 2.74 -3.83
N LEU A 116 14.10 3.37 -3.01
CA LEU A 116 14.03 4.82 -2.90
C LEU A 116 15.31 5.39 -2.32
N HIS A 117 15.86 4.78 -1.27
CA HIS A 117 17.13 5.23 -0.70
C HIS A 117 18.29 5.11 -1.70
N GLN A 118 18.33 4.02 -2.47
CA GLN A 118 19.30 3.84 -3.54
C GLN A 118 19.16 4.90 -4.64
N PHE A 119 17.94 5.18 -5.11
CA PHE A 119 17.71 6.21 -6.13
C PHE A 119 17.93 7.63 -5.63
N LEU A 120 17.96 7.86 -4.31
CA LEU A 120 18.36 9.11 -3.66
C LEU A 120 19.88 9.17 -3.38
N ASP A 121 20.65 8.26 -3.97
CA ASP A 121 22.12 8.21 -3.91
C ASP A 121 22.65 8.11 -2.46
N GLY A 122 21.90 7.47 -1.56
CA GLY A 122 22.30 7.31 -0.16
C GLY A 122 22.18 8.58 0.69
N ASN A 123 21.71 9.70 0.14
CA ASN A 123 21.76 11.04 0.79
C ASN A 123 20.52 11.39 1.63
N SER A 124 19.66 10.42 1.89
CA SER A 124 18.37 10.66 2.53
C SER A 124 18.13 9.59 3.60
N SER A 125 17.80 10.04 4.81
CA SER A 125 17.20 9.13 5.79
C SER A 125 15.73 8.91 5.43
N ILE A 126 15.24 7.69 5.62
CA ILE A 126 13.86 7.31 5.35
C ILE A 126 13.28 6.66 6.60
N THR A 127 12.10 7.11 7.02
CA THR A 127 11.33 6.53 8.11
C THR A 127 9.93 6.21 7.60
N ALA A 128 9.51 4.95 7.70
CA ALA A 128 8.17 4.48 7.40
C ALA A 128 7.44 4.11 8.68
N VAL A 129 6.25 4.67 8.90
CA VAL A 129 5.50 4.55 10.16
C VAL A 129 4.22 3.73 9.95
N GLY A 130 4.12 2.60 10.64
CA GLY A 130 2.95 1.73 10.56
C GLY A 130 1.67 2.35 11.11
N GLN A 131 0.53 1.79 10.71
CA GLN A 131 -0.75 2.11 11.34
C GLN A 131 -0.83 1.40 12.70
N ILE A 132 -1.40 2.05 13.71
CA ILE A 132 -1.56 1.46 15.05
C ILE A 132 -2.36 0.17 14.92
N SER A 133 -1.95 -0.87 15.63
CA SER A 133 -2.56 -2.22 15.61
C SER A 133 -2.51 -2.95 14.26
N HIS A 134 -1.74 -2.46 13.29
CA HIS A 134 -1.44 -3.20 12.05
C HIS A 134 -0.10 -3.93 12.17
N THR A 135 0.11 -4.58 13.32
CA THR A 135 1.39 -5.20 13.69
C THR A 135 1.23 -6.72 13.81
N SER A 136 2.35 -7.44 13.90
CA SER A 136 2.31 -8.91 14.00
C SER A 136 1.78 -9.42 15.36
N LYS A 137 1.73 -8.57 16.39
CA LYS A 137 1.30 -8.88 17.75
C LYS A 137 0.30 -7.85 18.25
N ASP A 138 -0.71 -8.31 18.99
CA ASP A 138 -1.67 -7.40 19.62
C ASP A 138 -1.05 -6.69 20.83
N TRP A 139 -0.55 -5.47 20.61
CA TRP A 139 0.01 -4.62 21.69
C TRP A 139 -1.07 -3.78 22.40
N GLU A 140 -2.19 -3.55 21.72
CA GLU A 140 -3.24 -2.62 22.16
C GLU A 140 -4.48 -3.34 22.70
N SER A 141 -4.35 -4.63 23.01
CA SER A 141 -5.38 -5.48 23.63
C SER A 141 -6.71 -5.43 22.88
N GLY A 142 -6.66 -5.49 21.55
CA GLY A 142 -7.83 -5.49 20.68
C GLY A 142 -8.49 -4.13 20.49
N LYS A 143 -7.89 -3.03 20.98
CA LYS A 143 -8.38 -1.67 20.72
C LYS A 143 -8.42 -1.40 19.21
N LEU A 144 -9.48 -0.70 18.80
CA LEU A 144 -9.71 -0.28 17.42
C LEU A 144 -9.36 1.21 17.29
N PHE A 145 -8.73 1.57 16.17
CA PHE A 145 -8.25 2.92 15.91
C PHE A 145 -8.86 3.47 14.62
N SER A 146 -9.54 4.61 14.74
CA SER A 146 -10.16 5.33 13.64
C SER A 146 -9.13 6.04 12.76
N LEU A 147 -9.53 6.46 11.55
CA LEU A 147 -8.68 7.29 10.69
C LEU A 147 -8.18 8.55 11.42
N GLN A 148 -9.02 9.22 12.20
CA GLN A 148 -8.63 10.41 12.96
C GLN A 148 -7.56 10.08 14.02
N GLU A 149 -7.73 8.99 14.79
CA GLU A 149 -6.71 8.55 15.76
C GLU A 149 -5.41 8.16 15.05
N GLN A 150 -5.49 7.56 13.86
CA GLN A 150 -4.31 7.29 13.04
C GLN A 150 -3.64 8.60 12.62
N ILE A 151 -4.37 9.63 12.17
CA ILE A 151 -3.83 10.95 11.82
C ILE A 151 -3.13 11.60 13.01
N ASP A 152 -3.82 11.68 14.15
CA ASP A 152 -3.29 12.31 15.36
C ASP A 152 -2.01 11.62 15.83
N HIS A 153 -1.96 10.29 15.73
CA HIS A 153 -0.74 9.51 15.99
C HIS A 153 0.43 9.87 15.07
N LYS A 154 0.21 10.08 13.75
CA LYS A 154 1.32 10.41 12.82
C LYS A 154 1.78 11.84 13.00
N VAL A 155 0.85 12.75 13.32
CA VAL A 155 1.19 14.13 13.68
C VAL A 155 2.05 14.13 14.95
N GLU A 156 1.69 13.33 15.95
CA GLU A 156 2.48 13.24 17.18
C GLU A 156 3.81 12.52 16.96
N PHE A 157 3.87 11.53 16.07
CA PHE A 157 5.14 10.94 15.62
C PHE A 157 6.09 12.02 15.07
N VAL A 158 5.59 12.91 14.21
CA VAL A 158 6.40 14.02 13.65
C VAL A 158 6.88 14.98 14.75
N ARG A 159 6.04 15.24 15.76
CA ARG A 159 6.37 16.13 16.86
C ARG A 159 7.38 15.52 17.83
N GLN A 160 7.27 14.24 18.15
CA GLN A 160 8.13 13.54 19.12
C GLN A 160 9.40 12.99 18.47
N GLU A 161 9.25 12.14 17.46
CA GLU A 161 10.36 11.35 16.90
C GLU A 161 11.15 12.15 15.86
N LEU A 162 10.50 13.10 15.18
CA LEU A 162 11.16 13.96 14.18
C LEU A 162 11.37 15.39 14.70
N GLU A 163 11.39 15.59 16.02
CA GLU A 163 11.67 16.90 16.62
C GLU A 163 13.04 17.42 16.19
N ASN A 164 14.05 16.56 16.37
CA ASN A 164 15.46 16.88 16.20
C ASN A 164 15.97 16.77 14.75
N VAL A 165 15.08 16.44 13.81
CA VAL A 165 15.43 16.36 12.38
C VAL A 165 15.62 17.79 11.86
N LYS A 166 16.88 18.16 11.62
CA LYS A 166 17.27 19.50 11.14
C LYS A 166 17.19 19.69 9.63
N VAL A 167 16.91 18.60 8.90
CA VAL A 167 16.82 18.60 7.44
C VAL A 167 15.36 18.68 6.99
N PRO A 168 15.08 19.20 5.79
CA PRO A 168 13.72 19.25 5.26
C PRO A 168 13.03 17.88 5.24
N ILE A 169 11.76 17.84 5.66
CA ILE A 169 10.93 16.63 5.61
C ILE A 169 10.13 16.59 4.31
N ILE A 170 10.16 15.44 3.65
CA ILE A 170 9.29 15.11 2.51
C ILE A 170 8.34 14.01 2.94
N LEU A 171 7.04 14.26 2.79
CA LEU A 171 6.01 13.25 3.05
C LEU A 171 5.78 12.43 1.78
N VAL A 172 5.69 11.11 1.94
CA VAL A 172 5.28 10.20 0.87
C VAL A 172 4.18 9.30 1.41
N GLY A 173 2.95 9.45 0.90
CA GLY A 173 1.79 8.68 1.34
C GLY A 173 1.32 7.72 0.27
N HIS A 174 0.93 6.50 0.64
CA HIS A 174 0.27 5.56 -0.28
C HIS A 174 -1.22 5.40 0.05
N SER A 175 -2.11 5.45 -0.94
CA SER A 175 -3.55 5.25 -0.73
C SER A 175 -4.08 6.22 0.33
N ILE A 176 -4.76 5.75 1.37
CA ILE A 176 -5.19 6.58 2.51
C ILE A 176 -4.02 7.28 3.23
N GLY A 177 -2.80 6.72 3.16
CA GLY A 177 -1.60 7.38 3.63
C GLY A 177 -1.32 8.72 2.94
N SER A 178 -1.84 8.92 1.72
CA SER A 178 -1.82 10.22 1.03
C SER A 178 -2.67 11.25 1.78
N TYR A 179 -3.89 10.90 2.17
CA TYR A 179 -4.77 11.77 2.96
C TYR A 179 -4.14 12.08 4.33
N ILE A 180 -3.61 11.07 5.02
CA ILE A 180 -2.89 11.25 6.29
C ILE A 180 -1.69 12.20 6.10
N SER A 181 -0.97 12.10 4.97
CA SER A 181 0.15 13.00 4.67
C SER A 181 -0.31 14.45 4.45
N LEU A 182 -1.47 14.67 3.82
CA LEU A 182 -2.05 16.02 3.71
C LEU A 182 -2.40 16.60 5.09
N GLU A 183 -2.92 15.78 6.00
CA GLU A 183 -3.23 16.22 7.37
C GLU A 183 -1.97 16.48 8.22
N ILE A 184 -0.89 15.74 8.00
CA ILE A 184 0.41 16.06 8.59
C ILE A 184 0.92 17.40 8.04
N LEU A 185 0.85 17.63 6.72
CA LEU A 185 1.25 18.91 6.12
C LEU A 185 0.43 20.06 6.71
N ARG A 186 -0.87 19.88 6.94
CA ARG A 186 -1.76 20.87 7.55
C ARG A 186 -1.37 21.20 9.00
N LYS A 187 -1.03 20.19 9.80
CA LYS A 187 -0.75 20.33 11.25
C LYS A 187 0.72 20.56 11.59
N CYS A 188 1.64 20.34 10.65
CA CYS A 188 3.09 20.50 10.78
C CYS A 188 3.72 21.17 9.53
N PRO A 189 3.19 22.31 9.04
CA PRO A 189 3.59 22.88 7.75
C PRO A 189 5.03 23.39 7.69
N GLU A 190 5.61 23.76 8.83
CA GLU A 190 6.96 24.37 8.89
C GLU A 190 8.09 23.37 8.61
N LYS A 191 7.88 22.09 8.94
CA LYS A 191 8.90 21.05 8.71
C LYS A 191 8.81 20.41 7.32
N VAL A 192 7.65 20.51 6.67
CA VAL A 192 7.34 19.78 5.45
C VAL A 192 7.51 20.66 4.22
N VAL A 193 8.46 20.30 3.35
CA VAL A 193 8.77 21.06 2.13
C VAL A 193 8.09 20.50 0.88
N TYR A 194 7.61 19.25 0.95
CA TYR A 194 6.98 18.54 -0.16
C TYR A 194 6.14 17.35 0.32
N CYS A 195 5.03 17.07 -0.36
CA CYS A 195 4.14 15.95 -0.07
C CYS A 195 3.76 15.23 -1.38
N ILE A 196 4.06 13.93 -1.45
CA ILE A 196 3.83 13.08 -2.62
C ILE A 196 2.79 12.02 -2.26
N GLY A 197 1.61 12.07 -2.88
CA GLY A 197 0.58 11.03 -2.76
C GLY A 197 0.67 10.00 -3.89
N LEU A 198 0.78 8.73 -3.52
CA LEU A 198 0.91 7.59 -4.44
C LEU A 198 -0.40 6.82 -4.45
N TYR A 199 -1.01 6.69 -5.62
CA TYR A 199 -2.33 6.06 -5.79
C TYR A 199 -3.34 6.59 -4.77
N PRO A 200 -3.57 7.92 -4.74
CA PRO A 200 -4.11 8.59 -3.56
C PRO A 200 -5.59 8.26 -3.34
N PHE A 201 -5.97 8.01 -2.08
CA PHE A 201 -7.38 7.89 -1.69
C PHE A 201 -7.79 9.14 -0.90
N LEU A 202 -8.46 10.08 -1.57
CA LEU A 202 -8.83 11.40 -1.02
C LEU A 202 -10.33 11.69 -1.05
N THR A 203 -11.10 10.91 -1.82
CA THR A 203 -12.57 11.00 -1.90
C THR A 203 -13.13 9.67 -2.38
N LEU A 204 -14.43 9.45 -2.18
CA LEU A 204 -15.09 8.21 -2.60
C LEU A 204 -15.27 8.14 -4.12
N ASN A 205 -15.00 6.96 -4.65
CA ASN A 205 -15.44 6.61 -5.99
C ASN A 205 -16.84 6.00 -5.91
N GLN A 206 -17.86 6.84 -6.10
CA GLN A 206 -19.27 6.42 -6.04
C GLN A 206 -19.63 5.33 -7.06
N GLN A 207 -18.85 5.19 -8.14
CA GLN A 207 -19.06 4.16 -9.17
C GLN A 207 -18.37 2.83 -8.82
N SER A 208 -17.55 2.79 -7.78
CA SER A 208 -16.81 1.59 -7.40
C SER A 208 -17.67 0.61 -6.61
N THR A 209 -18.06 -0.49 -7.26
CA THR A 209 -18.70 -1.63 -6.59
C THR A 209 -17.81 -2.23 -5.51
N LYS A 210 -16.49 -2.20 -5.69
CA LYS A 210 -15.51 -2.65 -4.69
C LYS A 210 -15.58 -1.81 -3.42
N GLN A 211 -15.53 -0.47 -3.55
CA GLN A 211 -15.66 0.41 -2.38
C GLN A 211 -17.02 0.20 -1.69
N SER A 212 -18.10 0.04 -2.45
CA SER A 212 -19.43 -0.23 -1.86
C SER A 212 -19.47 -1.53 -1.06
N LEU A 213 -18.89 -2.62 -1.58
CA LEU A 213 -18.84 -3.91 -0.88
C LEU A 213 -17.97 -3.85 0.38
N ILE A 214 -16.78 -3.26 0.28
CA ILE A 214 -15.88 -3.10 1.44
C ILE A 214 -16.55 -2.20 2.48
N GLY A 215 -17.16 -1.09 2.06
CA GLY A 215 -17.87 -0.16 2.95
C GLY A 215 -19.02 -0.83 3.70
N LYS A 216 -19.81 -1.69 3.04
CA LYS A 216 -20.87 -2.48 3.70
C LYS A 216 -20.31 -3.49 4.70
N LEU A 217 -19.24 -4.20 4.34
CA LEU A 217 -18.55 -5.14 5.24
C LEU A 217 -17.99 -4.42 6.47
N ALA A 218 -17.31 -3.30 6.25
CA ALA A 218 -16.64 -2.51 7.26
C ALA A 218 -17.65 -1.83 8.21
N SER A 219 -18.78 -1.35 7.68
CA SER A 219 -19.84 -0.70 8.47
C SER A 219 -20.61 -1.65 9.40
N SER A 220 -20.58 -2.95 9.11
CA SER A 220 -21.24 -3.96 9.95
C SER A 220 -20.25 -4.58 10.93
N SER A 221 -20.43 -4.28 12.23
CA SER A 221 -19.58 -4.83 13.30
C SER A 221 -19.54 -6.36 13.29
N LEU A 222 -20.70 -7.01 13.09
CA LEU A 222 -20.79 -8.47 13.05
C LEU A 222 -20.10 -9.06 11.82
N LEU A 223 -20.33 -8.50 10.62
CA LEU A 223 -19.70 -9.02 9.39
C LEU A 223 -18.19 -8.79 9.42
N SER A 224 -17.75 -7.62 9.88
CA SER A 224 -16.33 -7.29 10.03
C SER A 224 -15.63 -8.21 11.05
N ALA A 225 -16.25 -8.46 12.21
CA ALA A 225 -15.72 -9.39 13.20
C ALA A 225 -15.66 -10.82 12.67
N THR A 226 -16.71 -11.26 11.98
CA THR A 226 -16.77 -12.61 11.37
C THR A 226 -15.70 -12.77 10.29
N ALA A 227 -15.56 -11.80 9.38
CA ALA A 227 -14.53 -11.83 8.35
C ALA A 227 -13.11 -11.83 8.95
N SER A 228 -12.89 -11.03 10.00
CA SER A 228 -11.61 -10.99 10.72
C SER A 228 -11.30 -12.32 11.40
N PHE A 229 -12.30 -12.96 12.01
CA PHE A 229 -12.16 -14.29 12.61
C PHE A 229 -11.84 -15.36 11.57
N LEU A 230 -12.52 -15.35 10.43
CA LEU A 230 -12.26 -16.29 9.33
C LEU A 230 -10.84 -16.13 8.79
N ILE A 231 -10.36 -14.90 8.60
CA ILE A 231 -8.97 -14.64 8.21
C ILE A 231 -8.01 -15.11 9.30
N ALA A 232 -8.31 -14.83 10.57
CA ALA A 232 -7.48 -15.23 11.70
C ALA A 232 -7.40 -16.76 11.89
N SER A 233 -8.45 -17.49 11.51
CA SER A 233 -8.45 -18.95 11.54
C SER A 233 -7.39 -19.55 10.61
N LEU A 234 -7.00 -18.84 9.54
CA LEU A 234 -5.87 -19.22 8.70
C LEU A 234 -4.55 -19.16 9.46
N GLY A 235 -4.48 -18.44 10.58
CA GLY A 235 -3.39 -18.39 11.54
C GLY A 235 -2.98 -19.78 12.06
N LEU A 236 -3.91 -20.74 12.07
CA LEU A 236 -3.65 -22.13 12.50
C LEU A 236 -2.74 -22.91 11.52
N LEU A 237 -2.61 -22.42 10.29
CA LEU A 237 -1.74 -23.06 9.30
C LEU A 237 -0.26 -22.81 9.60
N PRO A 238 0.61 -23.82 9.44
CA PRO A 238 2.05 -23.62 9.53
C PRO A 238 2.51 -22.64 8.45
N MET A 239 3.57 -21.88 8.72
CA MET A 239 4.03 -20.79 7.84
C MET A 239 4.27 -21.22 6.40
N TRP A 240 4.81 -22.42 6.16
CA TRP A 240 5.01 -22.93 4.81
C TRP A 240 3.69 -23.09 4.05
N ALA A 241 2.62 -23.55 4.72
CA ALA A 241 1.32 -23.76 4.10
C ALA A 241 0.64 -22.41 3.83
N ALA A 242 0.70 -21.48 4.79
CA ALA A 242 0.21 -20.12 4.62
C ALA A 242 0.88 -19.42 3.43
N ARG A 243 2.20 -19.50 3.33
CA ARG A 243 2.96 -18.91 2.21
C ARG A 243 2.57 -19.51 0.86
N ARG A 244 2.36 -20.83 0.77
CA ARG A 244 1.87 -21.48 -0.46
C ARG A 244 0.46 -21.03 -0.82
N LEU A 245 -0.45 -20.92 0.14
CA LEU A 245 -1.82 -20.43 -0.10
C LEU A 245 -1.81 -18.98 -0.60
N VAL A 246 -1.04 -18.11 0.03
CA VAL A 246 -0.92 -16.70 -0.36
C VAL A 246 -0.34 -16.59 -1.77
N SER A 247 0.78 -17.28 -2.04
CA SER A 247 1.44 -17.25 -3.35
C SER A 247 0.54 -17.79 -4.48
N ASN A 248 -0.22 -18.85 -4.20
CA ASN A 248 -1.13 -19.44 -5.19
C ASN A 248 -2.40 -18.61 -5.43
N SER A 249 -2.87 -17.85 -4.43
CA SER A 249 -4.12 -17.08 -4.54
C SER A 249 -3.92 -15.65 -5.03
N LEU A 250 -2.82 -14.99 -4.64
CA LEU A 250 -2.52 -13.60 -5.00
C LEU A 250 -1.61 -13.47 -6.23
N GLY A 251 -1.06 -14.58 -6.72
CA GLY A 251 -0.28 -14.68 -7.95
C GLY A 251 1.23 -14.77 -7.71
N ALA A 252 1.95 -15.38 -8.67
CA ALA A 252 3.40 -15.59 -8.61
C ALA A 252 4.24 -14.31 -8.70
N SER A 253 3.61 -13.14 -8.90
CA SER A 253 4.29 -11.85 -9.06
C SER A 253 4.58 -11.13 -7.74
N TRP A 254 4.01 -11.58 -6.62
CA TRP A 254 4.25 -10.96 -5.33
C TRP A 254 5.67 -11.19 -4.84
N SER A 255 6.27 -10.17 -4.22
CA SER A 255 7.59 -10.29 -3.60
C SER A 255 7.56 -11.16 -2.34
N ASP A 256 8.72 -11.69 -1.96
CA ASP A 256 8.87 -12.48 -0.74
C ASP A 256 8.45 -11.70 0.51
N THR A 257 8.84 -10.42 0.55
CA THR A 257 8.53 -9.45 1.61
C THR A 257 7.01 -9.24 1.74
N ALA A 258 6.31 -9.07 0.62
CA ALA A 258 4.86 -8.92 0.60
C ALA A 258 4.14 -10.19 1.06
N VAL A 259 4.55 -11.37 0.56
CA VAL A 259 4.00 -12.66 0.99
C VAL A 259 4.22 -12.87 2.49
N GLN A 260 5.42 -12.56 2.99
CA GLN A 260 5.75 -12.65 4.40
C GLN A 260 4.89 -11.70 5.24
N ALA A 261 4.77 -10.44 4.84
CA ALA A 261 3.96 -9.42 5.50
C ALA A 261 2.49 -9.87 5.65
N THR A 262 1.90 -10.41 4.58
CA THR A 262 0.56 -11.01 4.60
C THR A 262 0.48 -12.16 5.59
N CYS A 263 1.47 -13.06 5.60
CA CYS A 263 1.44 -14.24 6.44
C CYS A 263 1.61 -13.94 7.93
N THR A 264 2.33 -12.89 8.31
CA THR A 264 2.63 -12.58 9.71
C THR A 264 1.67 -11.56 10.32
N HIS A 265 1.23 -10.56 9.56
CA HIS A 265 0.41 -9.44 10.09
C HIS A 265 -1.07 -9.63 9.76
N LEU A 266 -1.41 -9.85 8.50
CA LEU A 266 -2.82 -9.81 8.07
C LEU A 266 -3.63 -11.03 8.49
N ARG A 267 -2.97 -12.10 8.91
CA ARG A 267 -3.58 -13.27 9.55
C ARG A 267 -3.91 -13.05 11.02
N GLN A 268 -3.61 -11.88 11.60
CA GLN A 268 -3.97 -11.59 12.98
C GLN A 268 -5.38 -11.00 13.05
N TYR A 269 -6.16 -11.48 14.02
CA TYR A 269 -7.54 -11.00 14.24
C TYR A 269 -7.57 -9.49 14.52
N HIS A 270 -6.74 -9.01 15.46
CA HIS A 270 -6.70 -7.60 15.85
C HIS A 270 -6.31 -6.69 14.68
N THR A 271 -5.38 -7.13 13.81
CA THR A 271 -4.98 -6.39 12.61
C THR A 271 -6.12 -6.27 11.63
N MET A 272 -6.79 -7.38 11.28
CA MET A 272 -7.89 -7.33 10.31
C MET A 272 -9.10 -6.55 10.85
N ARG A 273 -9.35 -6.62 12.17
CA ARG A 273 -10.34 -5.78 12.84
C ARG A 273 -10.02 -4.30 12.70
N ASN A 274 -8.75 -3.91 12.89
CA ASN A 274 -8.32 -2.53 12.72
C ASN A 274 -8.35 -2.07 11.25
N VAL A 275 -7.92 -2.90 10.31
CA VAL A 275 -8.03 -2.65 8.86
C VAL A 275 -9.47 -2.31 8.47
N LEU A 276 -10.43 -3.14 8.89
CA LEU A 276 -11.85 -2.92 8.56
C LEU A 276 -12.47 -1.76 9.35
N TYR A 277 -12.10 -1.57 10.62
CA TYR A 277 -12.59 -0.43 11.40
C TYR A 277 -12.07 0.90 10.84
N MET A 278 -10.78 0.97 10.51
CA MET A 278 -10.18 2.12 9.86
C MET A 278 -10.86 2.38 8.51
N ALA A 279 -11.05 1.37 7.65
CA ALA A 279 -11.76 1.51 6.38
C ALA A 279 -13.18 2.07 6.53
N MET A 280 -13.91 1.64 7.56
CA MET A 280 -15.25 2.18 7.86
C MET A 280 -15.19 3.68 8.21
N THR A 281 -14.19 4.12 8.96
CA THR A 281 -14.00 5.55 9.26
C THR A 281 -13.45 6.34 8.07
N GLU A 282 -12.62 5.74 7.22
CA GLU A 282 -12.18 6.33 5.95
C GLU A 282 -13.36 6.64 5.04
N PHE A 283 -14.29 5.69 4.87
CA PHE A 283 -15.46 5.90 4.04
C PHE A 283 -16.40 6.98 4.57
N ARG A 284 -16.43 7.20 5.89
CA ARG A 284 -17.24 8.28 6.49
C ARG A 284 -16.59 9.65 6.26
N GLU A 285 -15.29 9.74 6.48
CA GLU A 285 -14.54 10.99 6.35
C GLU A 285 -14.45 11.44 4.89
N LEU A 286 -14.05 10.53 3.98
CA LEU A 286 -13.82 10.84 2.57
C LEU A 286 -15.10 10.92 1.73
N ALA A 287 -16.27 10.80 2.37
CA ALA A 287 -17.55 11.14 1.75
C ALA A 287 -17.71 12.66 1.55
N ALA A 288 -16.99 13.47 2.33
CA ALA A 288 -16.88 14.90 2.10
C ALA A 288 -16.05 15.20 0.84
N GLU A 289 -16.28 16.38 0.25
CA GLU A 289 -15.44 16.85 -0.85
C GLU A 289 -14.02 17.16 -0.36
N PRO A 290 -12.99 16.95 -1.21
CA PRO A 290 -11.64 17.41 -0.92
C PRO A 290 -11.60 18.91 -0.61
N ASP A 291 -10.76 19.29 0.35
CA ASP A 291 -10.50 20.69 0.68
C ASP A 291 -9.68 21.36 -0.44
N TRP A 292 -10.40 21.88 -1.44
CA TRP A 292 -9.81 22.52 -2.62
C TRP A 292 -9.06 23.81 -2.29
N GLU A 293 -9.44 24.51 -1.22
CA GLU A 293 -8.74 25.72 -0.77
C GLU A 293 -7.35 25.35 -0.26
N PHE A 294 -7.26 24.38 0.65
CA PHE A 294 -5.98 23.86 1.12
C PHE A 294 -5.10 23.33 -0.02
N MET A 295 -5.68 22.59 -0.97
CA MET A 295 -4.94 22.09 -2.13
C MET A 295 -4.38 23.23 -2.99
N ARG A 296 -5.16 24.28 -3.24
CA ARG A 296 -4.69 25.47 -4.00
C ARG A 296 -3.56 26.21 -3.30
N GLU A 297 -3.71 26.46 -2.00
CA GLU A 297 -2.72 27.17 -1.20
C GLU A 297 -1.39 26.41 -1.15
N ASN A 298 -1.44 25.07 -1.17
CA ASN A 298 -0.28 24.21 -1.05
C ASN A 298 0.18 23.58 -2.37
N GLN A 299 -0.44 23.91 -3.51
CA GLN A 299 -0.25 23.20 -4.79
C GLN A 299 1.23 23.05 -5.21
N SER A 300 2.09 24.04 -4.94
CA SER A 300 3.52 23.99 -5.23
C SER A 300 4.32 22.98 -4.38
N LYS A 301 3.74 22.53 -3.26
CA LYS A 301 4.28 21.50 -2.37
C LYS A 301 3.68 20.11 -2.66
N LEU A 302 2.70 19.99 -3.55
CA LEU A 302 1.96 18.74 -3.76
C LEU A 302 2.36 18.04 -5.06
N ALA A 303 2.47 16.72 -4.98
CA ALA A 303 2.51 15.83 -6.14
C ALA A 303 1.60 14.62 -5.95
N PHE A 304 1.00 14.16 -7.04
CA PHE A 304 0.22 12.92 -7.03
C PHE A 304 0.55 12.04 -8.23
N LEU A 305 0.72 10.74 -7.95
CA LEU A 305 0.83 9.68 -8.95
C LEU A 305 -0.47 8.86 -8.94
N PHE A 306 -1.16 8.83 -10.08
CA PHE A 306 -2.39 8.06 -10.27
C PHE A 306 -2.14 6.79 -11.08
N GLY A 307 -2.88 5.73 -10.77
CA GLY A 307 -2.92 4.51 -11.58
C GLY A 307 -4.02 4.55 -12.63
N ILE A 308 -3.82 3.85 -13.74
CA ILE A 308 -4.91 3.56 -14.69
C ILE A 308 -5.87 2.55 -14.02
N ASP A 309 -7.18 2.81 -14.10
CA ASP A 309 -8.24 1.98 -13.51
C ASP A 309 -8.09 1.74 -11.99
N ASP A 310 -7.48 2.69 -11.28
CA ASP A 310 -7.45 2.68 -9.83
C ASP A 310 -8.77 3.21 -9.27
N HIS A 311 -9.49 2.36 -8.55
CA HIS A 311 -10.76 2.77 -7.95
C HIS A 311 -10.60 3.58 -6.67
N TRP A 312 -9.43 3.55 -6.02
CA TRP A 312 -9.13 4.34 -4.83
C TRP A 312 -8.76 5.79 -5.19
N GLY A 313 -7.96 5.96 -6.24
CA GLY A 313 -7.65 7.24 -6.87
C GLY A 313 -8.16 7.28 -8.30
N PRO A 314 -9.47 7.48 -8.54
CA PRO A 314 -10.02 7.50 -9.89
C PRO A 314 -9.46 8.68 -10.71
N LEU A 315 -9.33 8.51 -12.04
CA LEU A 315 -8.82 9.59 -12.91
C LEU A 315 -9.73 10.84 -12.93
N GLN A 316 -11.00 10.69 -12.55
CA GLN A 316 -11.88 11.84 -12.29
C GLN A 316 -11.29 12.78 -11.23
N LEU A 317 -10.72 12.23 -10.15
CA LEU A 317 -10.04 13.03 -9.13
C LEU A 317 -8.78 13.69 -9.68
N PHE A 318 -8.02 13.01 -10.56
CA PHE A 318 -6.90 13.63 -11.27
C PHE A 318 -7.36 14.86 -12.07
N GLU A 319 -8.46 14.74 -12.81
CA GLU A 319 -9.01 15.85 -13.60
C GLU A 319 -9.50 17.00 -12.71
N GLU A 320 -10.15 16.68 -11.60
CA GLU A 320 -10.60 17.68 -10.62
C GLU A 320 -9.42 18.43 -10.01
N ILE A 321 -8.37 17.75 -9.55
CA ILE A 321 -7.17 18.41 -9.00
C ILE A 321 -6.51 19.28 -10.08
N SER A 322 -6.45 18.83 -11.34
CA SER A 322 -5.86 19.61 -12.43
C SER A 322 -6.59 20.94 -12.69
N LYS A 323 -7.90 20.98 -12.42
CA LYS A 323 -8.74 22.18 -12.57
C LYS A 323 -8.70 23.05 -11.31
N GLN A 324 -8.80 22.43 -10.14
CA GLN A 324 -8.94 23.12 -8.86
C GLN A 324 -7.59 23.64 -8.34
N ALA A 325 -6.49 22.92 -8.54
CA ALA A 325 -5.15 23.24 -8.05
C ALA A 325 -4.07 22.99 -9.14
N PRO A 326 -4.07 23.79 -10.23
CA PRO A 326 -3.28 23.53 -11.45
C PRO A 326 -1.75 23.54 -11.27
N GLY A 327 -1.24 24.11 -10.17
CA GLY A 327 0.17 24.09 -9.81
C GLY A 327 0.63 22.77 -9.16
N THR A 328 -0.29 21.83 -8.92
CA THR A 328 0.03 20.51 -8.36
C THR A 328 0.72 19.65 -9.41
N SER A 329 1.82 18.99 -9.03
CA SER A 329 2.53 18.07 -9.93
C SER A 329 1.78 16.75 -10.08
N LEU A 330 1.04 16.58 -11.18
CA LEU A 330 0.24 15.38 -11.44
C LEU A 330 0.93 14.43 -12.42
N SER A 331 0.85 13.13 -12.17
CA SER A 331 1.41 12.08 -13.03
C SER A 331 0.48 10.86 -13.08
N ILE A 332 0.56 10.11 -14.17
CA ILE A 332 -0.19 8.87 -14.38
C ILE A 332 0.82 7.74 -14.65
N GLU A 333 0.69 6.64 -13.93
CA GLU A 333 1.43 5.41 -14.13
C GLU A 333 0.97 4.73 -15.44
N ARG A 334 1.92 4.33 -16.30
CA ARG A 334 1.63 3.79 -17.64
C ARG A 334 2.39 2.51 -17.99
N GLU A 335 3.16 1.96 -17.05
CA GLU A 335 3.92 0.72 -17.19
C GLU A 335 3.18 -0.51 -16.65
N GLY A 336 1.98 -0.32 -16.08
CA GLY A 336 1.10 -1.39 -15.64
C GLY A 336 1.26 -1.77 -14.17
N HIS A 337 1.86 -0.90 -13.37
CA HIS A 337 1.93 -1.05 -11.92
C HIS A 337 0.62 -0.60 -11.26
N THR A 338 0.03 -1.49 -10.46
CA THR A 338 -1.31 -1.28 -9.87
C THR A 338 -1.24 -0.53 -8.54
N HIS A 339 -2.42 -0.24 -7.95
CA HIS A 339 -2.53 0.31 -6.59
C HIS A 339 -1.66 -0.43 -5.58
N GLY A 340 -1.60 -1.76 -5.65
CA GLY A 340 -0.72 -2.59 -4.82
C GLY A 340 0.73 -2.65 -5.30
N PHE A 341 1.32 -1.55 -5.79
CA PHE A 341 2.68 -1.55 -6.36
C PHE A 341 3.73 -2.16 -5.41
N CYS A 342 3.57 -1.92 -4.10
CA CYS A 342 4.43 -2.40 -3.04
C CYS A 342 4.43 -3.93 -2.89
N CYS A 343 3.42 -4.61 -3.43
CA CYS A 343 3.34 -6.07 -3.39
C CYS A 343 4.31 -6.74 -4.39
N THR A 344 4.90 -5.98 -5.32
CA THR A 344 5.82 -6.51 -6.34
C THR A 344 7.15 -5.78 -6.32
N VAL A 345 8.24 -6.47 -6.61
CA VAL A 345 9.57 -5.83 -6.72
C VAL A 345 9.57 -4.80 -7.85
N ALA A 346 8.99 -5.14 -9.01
CA ALA A 346 8.97 -4.25 -10.17
C ALA A 346 8.21 -2.95 -9.89
N GLY A 347 7.00 -3.04 -9.32
CA GLY A 347 6.22 -1.85 -8.95
C GLY A 347 6.91 -1.02 -7.87
N SER A 348 7.51 -1.66 -6.87
CA SER A 348 8.28 -0.99 -5.81
C SER A 348 9.46 -0.20 -6.37
N VAL A 349 10.26 -0.80 -7.26
CA VAL A 349 11.41 -0.13 -7.89
C VAL A 349 10.95 1.03 -8.78
N TRP A 350 9.91 0.83 -9.59
CA TRP A 350 9.43 1.86 -10.51
C TRP A 350 8.90 3.09 -9.76
N VAL A 351 8.03 2.86 -8.77
CA VAL A 351 7.45 3.96 -7.98
C VAL A 351 8.54 4.66 -7.16
N ALA A 352 9.52 3.92 -6.62
CA ALA A 352 10.67 4.51 -5.95
C ALA A 352 11.48 5.44 -6.87
N GLN A 353 11.72 5.03 -8.12
CA GLN A 353 12.41 5.87 -9.11
C GLN A 353 11.61 7.13 -9.44
N HIS A 354 10.29 7.02 -9.58
CA HIS A 354 9.40 8.15 -9.80
C HIS A 354 9.47 9.15 -8.64
N VAL A 355 9.32 8.67 -7.41
CA VAL A 355 9.42 9.48 -6.19
C VAL A 355 10.79 10.16 -6.09
N ALA A 356 11.88 9.42 -6.30
CA ALA A 356 13.23 9.98 -6.27
C ALA A 356 13.42 11.10 -7.31
N THR A 357 12.82 10.96 -8.49
CA THR A 357 12.85 11.99 -9.55
C THR A 357 12.14 13.26 -9.10
N LEU A 358 10.94 13.15 -8.52
CA LEU A 358 10.20 14.28 -7.97
C LEU A 358 10.99 14.99 -6.86
N ILE A 359 11.56 14.23 -5.93
CA ILE A 359 12.38 14.74 -4.83
C ILE A 359 13.61 15.48 -5.36
N LYS A 360 14.36 14.89 -6.29
CA LYS A 360 15.55 15.51 -6.89
C LYS A 360 15.20 16.81 -7.62
N ASN A 361 14.08 16.85 -8.33
CA ASN A 361 13.60 18.06 -9.01
C ASN A 361 13.22 19.15 -8.01
N ARG A 362 12.50 18.79 -6.94
CA ARG A 362 12.15 19.72 -5.86
C ARG A 362 13.39 20.31 -5.18
N PHE A 363 14.40 19.47 -4.93
CA PHE A 363 15.64 19.92 -4.31
C PHE A 363 16.39 20.93 -5.19
N LYS A 364 16.46 20.69 -6.50
CA LYS A 364 17.04 21.65 -7.46
C LYS A 364 16.31 23.00 -7.44
N GLN A 365 14.98 22.99 -7.33
CA GLN A 365 14.18 24.22 -7.25
C GLN A 365 14.46 24.98 -5.95
N LEU A 366 14.54 24.27 -4.81
CA LEU A 366 14.82 24.89 -3.50
C LEU A 366 16.24 25.49 -3.41
N GLN A 367 17.21 24.97 -4.17
CA GLN A 367 18.57 25.52 -4.22
C GLN A 367 18.72 26.75 -5.13
N GLN A 368 17.71 27.04 -5.97
CA GLN A 368 17.71 28.16 -6.91
C GLN A 368 16.92 29.37 -6.39
N MET A 369 16.19 29.20 -5.27
CA MET A 369 15.53 30.25 -4.52
C MET A 369 16.45 30.77 -3.42
#